data_AF-A0A6A5XE44-F1
#
_entry.id   AF-A0A6A5XE44-F1
#
_cell.length_a   1.000
_cell.length_b   1.000
_cell.length_c   1.000
_cell.angle_alpha   90.00
_cell.angle_beta   90.00
_cell.angle_gamma   90.00
#
_symmetry.space_group_name_H-M   'P 1'
#
loop_
_entity.id
_entity.type
_entity.pdbx_description
1 polymer ?
#
loop_
_entity_poly.entity_id
_entity_poly.type
_entity_poly.pdbx_seq_one_letter_code
_entity_poly.pdbx_strand_id
1 'polypeptide(L)'
;MRSWVCTRCYSVSGSWEELLLHCRLHRCFVVCQGCNFKAGQLWIPNSWEYFWHLQRCHVCAVCEIHFDTPEALDKHILEEHLNECLGCKKIFATCSSLIAHLESGQCTTQSFRAGREAAQHSNRVIINRCAASCRRWQQFIKEEFHGLMITGCHIDSGTGIRPYKCPKCGWDYRHLSGLLKHVEDQVCGQRLDRNPIRALMTYIAHRSLVRVAKQLY
;
A
#
# COMPACT_ATOMS: atom_id res chain seq x y z
N MET A 1 37.42 -4.83 -22.83
CA MET A 1 36.41 -5.37 -21.88
C MET A 1 35.44 -4.26 -21.56
N ARG A 2 34.13 -4.49 -21.72
CA ARG A 2 33.12 -3.50 -21.34
C ARG A 2 32.93 -3.60 -19.83
N SER A 3 33.31 -2.58 -19.09
CA SER A 3 33.05 -2.48 -17.65
C SER A 3 31.64 -1.94 -17.41
N TRP A 4 31.03 -2.38 -16.32
CA TRP A 4 29.72 -1.92 -15.87
C TRP A 4 29.90 -1.03 -14.64
N VAL A 5 29.29 0.15 -14.62
CA VAL A 5 29.50 1.14 -13.55
C VAL A 5 28.17 1.47 -12.89
N CYS A 6 28.12 1.41 -11.56
CA CYS A 6 26.99 1.91 -10.80
C CYS A 6 27.00 3.44 -10.83
N THR A 7 26.02 4.06 -11.48
CA THR A 7 25.98 5.53 -11.63
C THR A 7 25.67 6.30 -10.33
N ARG A 8 25.37 5.59 -9.23
CA ARG A 8 25.05 6.21 -7.93
C ARG A 8 26.22 6.25 -6.96
N CYS A 9 27.06 5.23 -6.96
CA CYS A 9 28.23 5.13 -6.06
C CYS A 9 29.55 4.95 -6.81
N TYR A 10 29.51 4.90 -8.15
CA TYR A 10 30.64 4.76 -9.05
C TYR A 10 31.45 3.48 -8.87
N SER A 11 30.87 2.45 -8.24
CA SER A 11 31.46 1.11 -8.20
C SER A 11 31.54 0.51 -9.60
N VAL A 12 32.62 -0.22 -9.86
CA VAL A 12 32.87 -0.87 -11.15
C VAL A 12 32.71 -2.38 -10.98
N SER A 13 32.05 -3.01 -11.94
CA SER A 13 31.81 -4.44 -12.03
C SER A 13 32.27 -4.97 -13.39
N GLY A 14 32.69 -6.24 -13.42
CA GLY A 14 33.17 -6.92 -14.62
C GLY A 14 32.04 -7.42 -15.52
N SER A 15 30.84 -7.61 -14.97
CA SER A 15 29.66 -8.11 -15.67
C SER A 15 28.37 -7.36 -15.27
N TRP A 16 27.30 -7.55 -16.04
CA TRP A 16 25.99 -6.99 -15.73
C TRP A 16 25.43 -7.63 -14.46
N GLU A 17 25.58 -8.94 -14.30
CA GLU A 17 25.13 -9.73 -13.16
C GLU A 17 25.78 -9.26 -11.86
N GLU A 18 27.08 -8.96 -11.90
CA GLU A 18 27.81 -8.37 -10.76
C GLU A 18 27.27 -6.99 -10.39
N LEU A 19 26.95 -6.14 -11.38
CA LEU A 19 26.36 -4.82 -11.12
C LEU A 19 24.97 -4.94 -10.50
N LEU A 20 24.14 -5.89 -10.96
CA LEU A 20 22.84 -6.18 -10.37
C LEU A 20 22.98 -6.65 -8.92
N LEU A 21 23.92 -7.56 -8.64
CA LEU A 21 24.20 -8.03 -7.28
C LEU A 21 24.68 -6.90 -6.38
N HIS A 22 25.60 -6.06 -6.86
CA HIS A 22 26.07 -4.86 -6.16
C HIS A 22 24.89 -3.95 -5.77
N CYS A 23 24.00 -3.65 -6.71
CA CYS A 23 22.87 -2.76 -6.48
C CYS A 23 21.89 -3.32 -5.42
N ARG A 24 21.71 -4.65 -5.35
CA ARG A 24 20.90 -5.29 -4.30
C ARG A 24 21.54 -5.14 -2.92
N LEU A 25 22.83 -5.45 -2.82
CA LEU A 25 23.56 -5.44 -1.55
C LEU A 25 23.68 -4.03 -0.97
N HIS A 26 24.01 -3.06 -1.82
CA HIS A 26 24.26 -1.68 -1.41
C HIS A 26 23.04 -0.77 -1.56
N ARG A 27 21.89 -1.31 -2.02
CA ARG A 27 20.63 -0.59 -2.22
C ARG A 27 20.77 0.69 -3.05
N CYS A 28 21.68 0.69 -4.02
CA CYS A 28 21.90 1.83 -4.91
C CYS A 28 20.71 2.04 -5.85
N PHE A 29 20.16 0.93 -6.35
CA PHE A 29 19.00 0.86 -7.23
C PHE A 29 18.10 -0.29 -6.80
N VAL A 30 16.83 -0.25 -7.21
CA VAL A 30 15.92 -1.41 -7.22
C VAL A 30 16.31 -2.30 -8.40
N VAL A 31 16.29 -3.62 -8.21
CA VAL A 31 16.83 -4.60 -9.16
C VAL A 31 15.78 -5.61 -9.59
N CYS A 32 14.97 -5.22 -10.57
CA CYS A 32 13.87 -6.03 -11.06
C CYS A 32 14.38 -7.14 -11.98
N GLN A 33 14.04 -8.40 -11.71
CA GLN A 33 14.54 -9.56 -12.45
C GLN A 33 13.65 -10.04 -13.59
N GLY A 34 12.37 -9.66 -13.63
CA GLY A 34 11.48 -10.05 -14.73
C GLY A 34 11.62 -9.16 -15.97
N CYS A 35 12.34 -8.03 -15.85
CA CYS A 35 12.58 -7.11 -16.96
C CYS A 35 13.62 -7.64 -17.96
N ASN A 36 13.61 -7.06 -19.16
CA ASN A 36 14.61 -7.30 -20.20
C ASN A 36 14.81 -8.80 -20.51
N PHE A 37 13.71 -9.52 -20.81
CA PHE A 37 13.74 -10.97 -21.07
C PHE A 37 14.40 -11.79 -19.95
N LYS A 38 14.13 -11.44 -18.68
CA LYS A 38 14.73 -12.02 -17.48
C LYS A 38 16.22 -11.72 -17.27
N ALA A 39 16.83 -10.86 -18.08
CA ALA A 39 18.19 -10.37 -17.86
C ALA A 39 18.26 -9.32 -16.72
N GLY A 40 17.11 -8.82 -16.26
CA GLY A 40 17.00 -7.87 -15.18
C GLY A 40 17.23 -6.41 -15.61
N GLN A 41 16.76 -5.48 -14.78
CA GLN A 41 16.85 -4.04 -15.02
C GLN A 41 16.98 -3.25 -13.72
N LEU A 42 17.73 -2.16 -13.77
CA LEU A 42 17.93 -1.23 -12.66
C LEU A 42 16.87 -0.12 -12.69
N TRP A 43 16.31 0.18 -11.52
CA TRP A 43 15.30 1.21 -11.34
C TRP A 43 15.69 2.15 -10.20
N ILE A 44 15.45 3.45 -10.39
CA ILE A 44 15.62 4.42 -9.31
C ILE A 44 14.48 4.20 -8.30
N PRO A 45 14.80 3.96 -7.01
CA PRO A 45 13.77 3.76 -6.00
C PRO A 45 12.82 4.96 -5.93
N ASN A 46 11.52 4.69 -5.92
CA ASN A 46 10.45 5.69 -5.87
C ASN A 46 10.43 6.69 -7.04
N SER A 47 11.04 6.36 -8.19
CA SER A 47 10.91 7.20 -9.40
C SER A 47 9.61 6.93 -10.13
N TRP A 48 9.18 7.91 -10.93
CA TRP A 48 7.96 7.78 -11.74
C TRP A 48 8.06 6.64 -12.75
N GLU A 49 9.19 6.50 -13.41
CA GLU A 49 9.45 5.43 -14.39
C GLU A 49 9.35 4.06 -13.73
N TYR A 50 9.88 3.92 -12.51
CA TYR A 50 9.75 2.70 -11.73
C TYR A 50 8.29 2.41 -11.38
N PHE A 51 7.52 3.44 -11.00
CA PHE A 51 6.10 3.29 -10.72
C PHE A 51 5.28 2.86 -11.94
N TRP A 52 5.55 3.45 -13.10
CA TRP A 52 4.93 3.03 -14.36
C TRP A 52 5.26 1.59 -14.71
N HIS A 53 6.50 1.18 -14.46
CA HIS A 53 6.89 -0.20 -14.64
C HIS A 53 6.10 -1.15 -13.73
N LEU A 54 5.96 -0.84 -12.44
CA LEU A 54 5.17 -1.66 -11.51
C LEU A 54 3.73 -1.86 -11.98
N GLN A 55 3.10 -0.79 -12.47
CA GLN A 55 1.72 -0.85 -12.97
C GLN A 55 1.62 -1.59 -14.31
N ARG A 56 2.45 -1.21 -15.30
CA ARG A 56 2.36 -1.72 -16.67
C ARG A 56 2.80 -3.18 -16.79
N CYS A 57 3.74 -3.60 -15.96
CA CYS A 57 4.27 -4.96 -15.96
C CYS A 57 3.71 -5.83 -14.82
N HIS A 58 2.69 -5.32 -14.11
CA HIS A 58 2.07 -5.96 -12.94
C HIS A 58 3.10 -6.55 -11.97
N VAL A 59 4.02 -5.72 -11.52
CA VAL A 59 5.13 -6.16 -10.67
C VAL A 59 4.81 -5.88 -9.21
N CYS A 60 5.06 -6.86 -8.34
CA CYS A 60 4.93 -6.66 -6.91
C CYS A 60 6.04 -5.72 -6.40
N ALA A 61 5.64 -4.63 -5.76
CA ALA A 61 6.58 -3.62 -5.23
C ALA A 61 7.42 -4.12 -4.04
N VAL A 62 7.08 -5.27 -3.44
CA VAL A 62 7.82 -5.85 -2.31
C VAL A 62 8.92 -6.77 -2.79
N CYS A 63 8.53 -7.77 -3.57
CA CYS A 63 9.38 -8.89 -3.98
C CYS A 63 9.82 -8.82 -5.44
N GLU A 64 9.34 -7.82 -6.19
CA GLU A 64 9.71 -7.53 -7.59
C GLU A 64 9.37 -8.67 -8.56
N ILE A 65 8.42 -9.53 -8.18
CA ILE A 65 7.89 -10.60 -9.03
C ILE A 65 6.90 -10.01 -10.04
N HIS A 66 7.05 -10.41 -11.29
CA HIS A 66 6.14 -10.06 -12.38
C HIS A 66 4.94 -11.00 -12.42
N PHE A 67 3.79 -10.45 -12.81
CA PHE A 67 2.58 -11.21 -13.07
C PHE A 67 2.05 -10.89 -14.46
N ASP A 68 1.45 -11.90 -15.11
CA ASP A 68 0.89 -11.72 -16.46
C ASP A 68 -0.38 -10.86 -16.44
N THR A 69 -1.11 -10.88 -15.30
CA THR A 69 -2.37 -10.15 -15.13
C THR A 69 -2.41 -9.37 -13.81
N PRO A 70 -3.16 -8.26 -13.74
CA PRO A 70 -3.34 -7.52 -12.50
C PRO A 70 -4.07 -8.35 -11.43
N GLU A 71 -4.95 -9.28 -11.81
CA GLU A 71 -5.63 -10.18 -10.87
C GLU A 71 -4.66 -11.16 -10.21
N ALA A 72 -3.65 -11.65 -10.94
CA ALA A 72 -2.64 -12.54 -10.40
C ALA A 72 -1.72 -11.79 -9.40
N LEU A 73 -1.35 -10.55 -9.71
CA LEU A 73 -0.63 -9.68 -8.77
C LEU A 73 -1.46 -9.41 -7.51
N ASP A 74 -2.74 -9.06 -7.67
CA ASP A 74 -3.64 -8.82 -6.56
C ASP A 74 -3.75 -10.03 -5.63
N LYS A 75 -3.89 -11.23 -6.21
CA LYS A 75 -3.93 -12.49 -5.46
C LYS A 75 -2.63 -12.71 -4.69
N HIS A 76 -1.48 -12.51 -5.33
CA HIS A 76 -0.19 -12.63 -4.67
C HIS A 76 -0.03 -11.66 -3.49
N ILE A 77 -0.40 -10.39 -3.67
CA ILE A 77 -0.32 -9.40 -2.57
C ILE A 77 -1.21 -9.81 -1.40
N LEU A 78 -2.39 -10.37 -1.67
CA LEU A 78 -3.31 -10.87 -0.65
C LEU A 78 -2.83 -12.10 0.11
N GLU A 79 -2.02 -12.94 -0.51
CA GLU A 79 -1.55 -14.20 0.08
C GLU A 79 -0.23 -13.98 0.83
N GLU A 80 0.69 -13.20 0.26
CA GLU A 80 2.07 -13.08 0.73
C GLU A 80 2.36 -11.77 1.45
N HIS A 81 1.63 -10.69 1.16
CA HIS A 81 1.95 -9.33 1.62
C HIS A 81 0.79 -8.60 2.33
N LEU A 82 -0.27 -9.32 2.69
CA LEU A 82 -1.51 -8.76 3.25
C LEU A 82 -1.29 -7.89 4.49
N ASN A 83 -0.37 -8.29 5.35
CA ASN A 83 -0.06 -7.60 6.60
C ASN A 83 1.28 -6.83 6.54
N GLU A 84 1.81 -6.59 5.35
CA GLU A 84 3.05 -5.85 5.17
C GLU A 84 2.79 -4.41 4.73
N CYS A 85 3.34 -3.45 5.48
CA CYS A 85 3.31 -2.06 5.06
C CYS A 85 4.28 -1.84 3.91
N LEU A 86 3.76 -1.66 2.70
CA LEU A 86 4.57 -1.49 1.49
C LEU A 86 5.43 -0.22 1.47
N GLY A 87 5.11 0.75 2.34
CA GLY A 87 5.91 1.97 2.52
C GLY A 87 7.15 1.73 3.38
N CYS A 88 7.00 1.17 4.58
CA CYS A 88 8.10 1.02 5.55
C CYS A 88 8.60 -0.42 5.70
N LYS A 89 8.03 -1.36 4.94
CA LYS A 89 8.31 -2.81 4.93
C LYS A 89 8.14 -3.51 6.29
N LYS A 90 7.36 -2.91 7.20
CA LYS A 90 7.01 -3.55 8.48
C LYS A 90 5.91 -4.57 8.27
N ILE A 91 6.09 -5.76 8.85
CA ILE A 91 5.08 -6.82 8.87
C ILE A 91 4.31 -6.73 10.18
N PHE A 92 2.99 -6.87 10.09
CA PHE A 92 2.06 -6.80 11.21
C PHE A 92 1.44 -8.18 11.45
N ALA A 93 1.05 -8.45 12.70
CA ALA A 93 0.40 -9.71 13.04
C ALA A 93 -1.01 -9.83 12.42
N THR A 94 -1.67 -8.70 12.19
CA THR A 94 -3.06 -8.63 11.73
C THR A 94 -3.30 -7.50 10.73
N CYS A 95 -4.38 -7.59 9.96
CA CYS A 95 -4.77 -6.50 9.07
C CYS A 95 -5.14 -5.25 9.89
N SER A 96 -5.87 -5.43 11.02
CA SER A 96 -6.25 -4.31 11.89
C SER A 96 -5.05 -3.50 12.38
N SER A 97 -3.94 -4.15 12.72
CA SER A 97 -2.72 -3.49 13.19
C SER A 97 -1.97 -2.76 12.06
N LEU A 98 -1.95 -3.31 10.83
CA LEU A 98 -1.46 -2.60 9.65
C LEU A 98 -2.31 -1.34 9.36
N ILE A 99 -3.64 -1.45 9.42
CA ILE A 99 -4.52 -0.30 9.16
C ILE A 99 -4.37 0.76 10.24
N ALA A 100 -4.28 0.37 11.52
CA ALA A 100 -4.01 1.29 12.61
C ALA A 100 -2.68 2.03 12.41
N HIS A 101 -1.63 1.33 11.93
CA HIS A 101 -0.36 1.96 11.58
C HIS A 101 -0.53 3.05 10.51
N LEU A 102 -1.29 2.78 9.45
CA LEU A 102 -1.54 3.76 8.39
C LEU A 102 -2.40 4.93 8.87
N GLU A 103 -3.47 4.66 9.61
CA GLU A 103 -4.37 5.69 10.17
C GLU A 103 -3.65 6.58 11.20
N SER A 104 -2.63 6.07 11.89
CA SER A 104 -1.84 6.85 12.87
C SER A 104 -0.87 7.85 12.24
N GLY A 105 -0.56 7.72 10.94
CA GLY A 105 0.46 8.54 10.28
C GLY A 105 1.90 8.28 10.75
N GLN A 106 2.16 7.22 11.53
CA GLN A 106 3.50 6.88 12.04
C GLN A 106 4.41 6.18 11.02
N CYS A 107 3.95 6.01 9.77
CA CYS A 107 4.75 5.43 8.69
C CYS A 107 5.88 6.38 8.27
N THR A 108 7.12 5.99 8.57
CA THR A 108 8.34 6.79 8.40
C THR A 108 8.60 7.21 6.95
N THR A 109 8.15 6.42 5.98
CA THR A 109 8.29 6.69 4.55
C THR A 109 7.37 7.81 4.06
N GLN A 110 6.24 8.04 4.74
CA GLN A 110 5.31 9.16 4.46
C GLN A 110 5.60 10.39 5.33
N SER A 111 6.07 10.18 6.57
CA SER A 111 6.21 11.26 7.55
C SER A 111 7.35 12.23 7.26
N PHE A 112 8.34 11.84 6.44
CA PHE A 112 9.52 12.67 6.17
C PHE A 112 9.21 13.94 5.36
N ARG A 113 8.13 13.95 4.56
CA ARG A 113 7.79 15.08 3.68
C ARG A 113 6.54 15.87 4.07
N ALA A 114 5.59 15.26 4.79
CA ALA A 114 4.28 15.89 5.05
C ALA A 114 4.00 16.20 6.53
N GLY A 115 4.86 15.80 7.47
CA GLY A 115 4.54 15.85 8.90
C GLY A 115 3.47 14.81 9.31
N ARG A 116 3.42 14.45 10.60
CA ARG A 116 2.59 13.33 11.09
C ARG A 116 1.09 13.57 10.94
N GLU A 117 0.61 14.77 11.29
CA GLU A 117 -0.82 15.10 11.27
C GLU A 117 -1.38 15.13 9.84
N ALA A 118 -0.67 15.73 8.89
CA ALA A 118 -1.10 15.73 7.50
C ALA A 118 -1.07 14.33 6.87
N ALA A 119 -0.12 13.47 7.28
CA ALA A 119 -0.05 12.08 6.85
C ALA A 119 -1.22 11.23 7.39
N GLN A 120 -1.52 11.36 8.68
CA GLN A 120 -2.69 10.73 9.31
C GLN A 120 -3.98 11.09 8.57
N HIS A 121 -4.22 12.40 8.40
CA HIS A 121 -5.41 12.92 7.73
C HIS A 121 -5.55 12.39 6.31
N SER A 122 -4.43 12.46 5.57
CA SER A 122 -4.33 11.95 4.21
C SER A 122 -4.63 10.46 4.09
N ASN A 123 -4.11 9.63 5.00
CA ASN A 123 -4.34 8.19 4.96
C ASN A 123 -5.79 7.85 5.25
N ARG A 124 -6.38 8.48 6.27
CA ARG A 124 -7.78 8.25 6.65
C ARG A 124 -8.74 8.61 5.53
N VAL A 125 -8.60 9.77 4.90
CA VAL A 125 -9.46 10.19 3.78
C VAL A 125 -9.52 9.13 2.70
N ILE A 126 -8.38 8.53 2.36
CA ILE A 126 -8.37 7.58 1.25
C ILE A 126 -8.76 6.17 1.66
N ILE A 127 -8.37 5.71 2.86
CA ILE A 127 -8.91 4.46 3.42
C ILE A 127 -10.44 4.51 3.43
N ASN A 128 -11.02 5.63 3.90
CA ASN A 128 -12.45 5.88 3.90
C ASN A 128 -13.02 5.83 2.48
N ARG A 129 -12.39 6.52 1.53
CA ARG A 129 -12.83 6.53 0.13
C ARG A 129 -12.78 5.16 -0.52
N CYS A 130 -11.72 4.38 -0.29
CA CYS A 130 -11.57 3.02 -0.80
C CYS A 130 -12.65 2.08 -0.22
N ALA A 131 -12.89 2.18 1.09
CA ALA A 131 -13.97 1.43 1.72
C ALA A 131 -15.32 1.82 1.10
N ALA A 132 -15.67 3.10 1.02
CA ALA A 132 -16.94 3.54 0.46
C ALA A 132 -17.11 3.22 -1.04
N SER A 133 -16.02 3.24 -1.81
CA SER A 133 -16.04 2.89 -3.23
C SER A 133 -16.17 1.38 -3.47
N CYS A 134 -15.94 0.56 -2.46
CA CYS A 134 -16.06 -0.88 -2.55
C CYS A 134 -17.48 -1.32 -2.17
N ARG A 135 -18.23 -1.86 -3.14
CA ARG A 135 -19.61 -2.34 -2.93
C ARG A 135 -19.75 -3.29 -1.73
N ARG A 136 -18.76 -4.14 -1.45
CA ARG A 136 -18.79 -5.09 -0.31
C ARG A 136 -18.63 -4.41 1.05
N TRP A 137 -17.99 -3.25 1.08
CA TRP A 137 -17.77 -2.45 2.29
C TRP A 137 -18.96 -1.54 2.64
N GLN A 138 -19.87 -1.26 1.70
CA GLN A 138 -21.01 -0.36 1.93
C GLN A 138 -21.85 -0.76 3.15
N GLN A 139 -22.12 -2.05 3.35
CA GLN A 139 -22.86 -2.54 4.51
C GLN A 139 -22.19 -2.28 5.87
N PHE A 140 -20.87 -2.05 5.86
CA PHE A 140 -20.07 -1.74 7.04
C PHE A 140 -19.89 -0.25 7.27
N ILE A 141 -20.47 0.58 6.40
CA ILE A 141 -20.45 2.03 6.48
C ILE A 141 -21.86 2.49 6.79
N LYS A 142 -21.99 3.44 7.70
CA LYS A 142 -23.26 4.11 7.98
C LYS A 142 -23.64 4.98 6.77
N GLU A 143 -24.88 4.88 6.33
CA GLU A 143 -25.36 5.46 5.06
C GLU A 143 -25.09 6.96 4.97
N GLU A 144 -25.26 7.68 6.08
CA GLU A 144 -25.05 9.13 6.15
C GLU A 144 -23.59 9.55 5.90
N PHE A 145 -22.63 8.64 6.03
CA PHE A 145 -21.21 8.92 5.78
C PHE A 145 -20.73 8.43 4.41
N HIS A 146 -21.49 7.58 3.71
CA HIS A 146 -21.05 6.98 2.45
C HIS A 146 -20.71 8.03 1.39
N GLY A 147 -21.59 9.02 1.18
CA GLY A 147 -21.36 10.12 0.25
C GLY A 147 -20.14 10.96 0.61
N LEU A 148 -19.99 11.31 1.90
CA LEU A 148 -18.86 12.09 2.41
C LEU A 148 -17.51 11.39 2.22
N MET A 149 -17.48 10.07 2.41
CA MET A 149 -16.28 9.27 2.20
C MET A 149 -15.88 9.18 0.72
N ILE A 150 -16.84 9.06 -0.19
CA ILE A 150 -16.58 9.01 -1.64
C ILE A 150 -16.01 10.34 -2.15
N THR A 151 -16.59 11.46 -1.71
CA THR A 151 -16.14 12.81 -2.10
C THR A 151 -14.79 13.18 -1.48
N GLY A 152 -14.34 12.42 -0.48
CA GLY A 152 -13.12 12.71 0.27
C GLY A 152 -13.29 13.89 1.23
N CYS A 153 -14.52 14.26 1.56
CA CYS A 153 -14.81 15.24 2.61
C CYS A 153 -14.30 14.72 3.95
N HIS A 154 -13.75 15.64 4.74
CA HIS A 154 -13.16 15.30 6.03
C HIS A 154 -14.23 14.99 7.06
N ILE A 155 -14.43 13.70 7.33
CA ILE A 155 -15.27 13.17 8.41
C ILE A 155 -14.55 13.10 9.76
N ASP A 156 -13.44 13.84 9.92
CA ASP A 156 -12.56 13.78 11.10
C ASP A 156 -12.74 14.97 12.05
N SER A 157 -13.54 15.98 11.68
CA SER A 157 -13.67 17.22 12.43
C SER A 157 -14.62 17.16 13.63
N GLY A 158 -15.23 16.00 13.92
CA GLY A 158 -16.20 15.84 15.00
C GLY A 158 -15.75 14.83 16.05
N THR A 159 -15.66 15.27 17.31
CA THR A 159 -15.56 14.39 18.47
C THR A 159 -16.80 13.48 18.52
N GLY A 160 -16.63 12.22 18.15
CA GLY A 160 -17.70 11.21 18.22
C GLY A 160 -18.18 10.66 16.87
N ILE A 161 -17.61 11.09 15.73
CA ILE A 161 -17.96 10.48 14.43
C ILE A 161 -17.49 9.02 14.39
N ARG A 162 -18.43 8.12 14.12
CA ARG A 162 -18.23 6.67 14.01
C ARG A 162 -18.88 6.16 12.73
N PRO A 163 -18.18 6.29 11.59
CA PRO A 163 -18.80 6.07 10.30
C PRO A 163 -18.87 4.58 9.95
N TYR A 164 -18.12 3.74 10.64
CA TYR A 164 -18.11 2.30 10.43
C TYR A 164 -19.09 1.62 11.39
N LYS A 165 -19.79 0.61 10.91
CA LYS A 165 -20.72 -0.23 11.68
C LYS A 165 -20.46 -1.71 11.40
N CYS A 166 -20.65 -2.55 12.41
CA CYS A 166 -20.77 -3.99 12.20
C CYS A 166 -22.23 -4.31 11.84
N PRO A 167 -22.52 -4.89 10.66
CA PRO A 167 -23.90 -5.17 10.26
C PRO A 167 -24.57 -6.25 11.12
N LYS A 168 -23.79 -7.06 11.85
CA LYS A 168 -24.31 -8.15 12.68
C LYS A 168 -24.69 -7.72 14.10
N CYS A 169 -23.83 -6.97 14.79
CA CYS A 169 -24.08 -6.55 16.17
C CYS A 169 -24.48 -5.06 16.30
N GLY A 170 -24.41 -4.28 15.22
CA GLY A 170 -24.78 -2.86 15.20
C GLY A 170 -23.75 -1.93 15.85
N TRP A 171 -22.68 -2.45 16.45
CA TRP A 171 -21.64 -1.63 17.07
C TRP A 171 -20.93 -0.77 16.04
N ASP A 172 -20.60 0.45 16.45
CA ASP A 172 -20.00 1.45 15.60
C ASP A 172 -18.56 1.80 16.02
N TYR A 173 -17.76 2.15 15.01
CA TYR A 173 -16.33 2.35 15.15
C TYR A 173 -15.91 3.66 14.50
N ARG A 174 -15.00 4.37 15.16
CA ARG A 174 -14.38 5.60 14.66
C ARG A 174 -13.46 5.35 13.47
N HIS A 175 -12.78 4.21 13.50
CA HIS A 175 -11.70 3.88 12.57
C HIS A 175 -11.96 2.51 11.93
N LEU A 176 -11.43 2.32 10.72
CA LEU A 176 -11.55 1.05 10.02
C LEU A 176 -10.80 -0.05 10.79
N SER A 177 -9.64 0.28 11.36
CA SER A 177 -8.86 -0.63 12.22
C SER A 177 -9.67 -1.17 13.40
N GLY A 178 -10.54 -0.36 14.01
CA GLY A 178 -11.40 -0.78 15.11
C GLY A 178 -12.45 -1.80 14.69
N LEU A 179 -13.11 -1.58 13.54
CA LEU A 179 -14.05 -2.56 12.98
C LEU A 179 -13.32 -3.85 12.57
N LEU A 180 -12.15 -3.75 11.93
CA LEU A 180 -11.34 -4.91 11.57
C LEU A 180 -10.96 -5.73 12.80
N LYS A 181 -10.47 -5.08 13.86
CA LYS A 181 -10.12 -5.74 15.12
C LYS A 181 -11.33 -6.46 15.72
N HIS A 182 -12.50 -5.84 15.71
CA HIS A 182 -13.73 -6.48 16.19
C HIS A 182 -14.07 -7.77 15.44
N VAL A 183 -13.89 -7.79 14.12
CA VAL A 183 -14.13 -8.97 13.27
C VAL A 183 -13.03 -10.02 13.49
N GLU A 184 -11.76 -9.61 13.57
CA GLU A 184 -10.60 -10.49 13.81
C GLU A 184 -10.68 -11.19 15.18
N ASP A 185 -11.09 -10.46 16.22
CA ASP A 185 -11.30 -10.99 17.58
C ASP A 185 -12.59 -11.84 17.68
N GLN A 186 -13.35 -11.98 16.59
CA GLN A 186 -14.56 -12.81 16.46
C GLN A 186 -15.67 -12.51 17.49
N VAL A 187 -15.69 -11.29 18.03
CA VAL A 187 -16.55 -10.90 19.16
C VAL A 187 -18.04 -11.16 18.91
N CYS A 188 -18.51 -10.99 17.68
CA CYS A 188 -19.91 -11.27 17.31
C CYS A 188 -20.06 -12.34 16.22
N GLY A 189 -18.96 -12.97 15.78
CA GLY A 189 -18.96 -13.91 14.66
C GLY A 189 -19.31 -13.29 13.29
N GLN A 190 -19.13 -11.97 13.10
CA GLN A 190 -19.07 -11.36 11.78
C GLN A 190 -17.75 -11.79 11.12
N ARG A 191 -17.78 -12.05 9.81
CA ARG A 191 -16.57 -12.33 9.02
C ARG A 191 -16.44 -11.30 7.91
N LEU A 192 -15.20 -10.93 7.61
CA LEU A 192 -14.85 -10.17 6.42
C LEU A 192 -14.19 -11.15 5.46
N ASP A 193 -14.73 -11.26 4.25
CA ASP A 193 -14.07 -11.99 3.17
C ASP A 193 -12.79 -11.25 2.75
N ARG A 194 -11.91 -11.88 1.97
CA ARG A 194 -10.60 -11.27 1.63
C ARG A 194 -10.68 -10.18 0.55
N ASN A 195 -11.79 -10.09 -0.19
CA ASN A 195 -11.98 -9.13 -1.28
C ASN A 195 -12.03 -7.63 -0.91
N PRO A 196 -12.61 -7.22 0.22
CA PRO A 196 -12.64 -5.84 0.66
C PRO A 196 -11.26 -5.36 1.17
N ILE A 197 -10.48 -6.28 1.76
CA ILE A 197 -9.09 -6.04 2.14
C ILE A 197 -8.22 -5.95 0.89
N ARG A 198 -8.50 -6.74 -0.16
CA ARG A 198 -7.87 -6.64 -1.49
C ARG A 198 -7.87 -5.22 -2.02
N ALA A 199 -9.05 -4.60 -2.15
CA ALA A 199 -9.17 -3.25 -2.71
C ALA A 199 -8.37 -2.21 -1.91
N LEU A 200 -8.25 -2.41 -0.60
CA LEU A 200 -7.48 -1.55 0.28
C LEU A 200 -5.96 -1.84 0.22
N MET A 201 -5.56 -3.09 0.03
CA MET A 201 -4.15 -3.48 -0.19
C MET A 201 -3.66 -3.09 -1.59
N THR A 202 -4.48 -3.25 -2.63
CA THR A 202 -4.24 -2.69 -3.97
C THR A 202 -4.06 -1.18 -3.88
N TYR A 203 -4.81 -0.50 -3.01
CA TYR A 203 -4.60 0.93 -2.75
C TYR A 203 -3.27 1.24 -2.04
N ILE A 204 -2.84 0.47 -1.03
CA ILE A 204 -1.52 0.63 -0.40
C ILE A 204 -0.41 0.36 -1.43
N ALA A 205 -0.61 -0.64 -2.30
CA ALA A 205 0.29 -0.98 -3.40
C ALA A 205 0.38 0.13 -4.43
N HIS A 206 -0.73 0.81 -4.76
CA HIS A 206 -0.75 1.94 -5.68
C HIS A 206 -0.33 3.27 -5.05
N ARG A 207 -0.56 3.51 -3.75
CA ARG A 207 -0.34 4.84 -3.12
C ARG A 207 1.03 5.02 -2.46
N SER A 208 1.77 3.92 -2.22
CA SER A 208 3.24 4.00 -2.17
C SER A 208 3.84 4.54 -3.48
N LEU A 209 3.08 4.51 -4.59
CA LEU A 209 3.55 4.86 -5.94
C LEU A 209 2.99 6.19 -6.50
N VAL A 210 1.90 6.75 -5.95
CA VAL A 210 1.17 7.85 -6.63
C VAL A 210 1.31 9.24 -5.98
N ARG A 211 1.72 9.37 -4.71
CA ARG A 211 1.77 10.70 -4.06
C ARG A 211 3.07 11.50 -4.23
N VAL A 212 4.14 10.92 -4.79
CA VAL A 212 5.32 11.70 -5.20
C VAL A 212 5.14 12.29 -6.61
N ALA A 213 4.29 11.68 -7.44
CA ALA A 213 4.17 12.04 -8.85
C ALA A 213 3.17 13.17 -9.18
N LYS A 214 2.31 13.56 -8.24
CA LYS A 214 1.29 14.61 -8.45
C LYS A 214 1.58 15.95 -7.74
N GLN A 215 2.79 16.15 -7.23
CA GLN A 215 3.18 17.41 -6.57
C GLN A 215 4.48 18.02 -7.12
N LEU A 216 4.91 17.60 -8.32
CA LEU A 216 6.06 18.20 -9.01
C LEU A 216 5.74 18.77 -10.40
N TYR A 217 4.45 19.03 -10.66
CA TYR A 217 3.97 19.98 -11.65
C TYR A 217 2.70 20.65 -11.12
#